data_AF-A0A924MKB9-F1
#
_entry.id   AF-A0A924MKB9-F1
#
_cell.length_a   1.000
_cell.length_b   1.000
_cell.length_c   1.000
_cell.angle_alpha   90.00
_cell.angle_beta   90.00
_cell.angle_gamma   90.00
#
_symmetry.space_group_name_H-M   'P 1'
#
loop_
_entity.id
_entity.type
_entity.pdbx_description
1 polymer ?
#
loop_
_entity_poly.entity_id
_entity_poly.type
_entity_poly.pdbx_seq_one_letter_code
_entity_poly.pdbx_strand_id
1 'polypeptide(L)'
;MTGTLKTRSVLAASLLAVLGSATAADKVTILSEGGASSYWRAIPETIAMPAYPGIVADKSEDVCIGVGYMLDSDGSTGEFAVLNAWGSKTAQAKPTDAHFLPFSQNALAAVQRWKFATTGGGSAKVKPIYTAATFAFSTTQGGDIGAVRGHCTIADLPDFIA
;
A
#
# COMPACT_ATOMS: atom_id res chain seq x y z
N MET A 1 22.28 82.19 18.03
CA MET A 1 23.35 81.32 17.51
C MET A 1 23.02 79.89 17.90
N THR A 2 22.39 79.17 16.98
CA THR A 2 21.94 77.78 17.12
C THR A 2 22.98 76.85 16.48
N GLY A 3 23.49 75.88 17.24
CA GLY A 3 24.44 74.86 16.78
C GLY A 3 23.92 73.46 17.07
N THR A 4 23.70 72.70 16.00
CA THR A 4 23.31 71.29 15.92
C THR A 4 24.42 70.33 16.36
N LEU A 5 24.06 69.19 16.98
CA LEU A 5 24.53 67.87 16.52
C LEU A 5 23.61 66.74 17.03
N LYS A 6 23.29 65.81 16.14
CA LYS A 6 22.27 64.76 16.23
C LYS A 6 22.98 63.43 15.97
N THR A 7 22.99 62.47 16.89
CA THR A 7 23.57 61.12 16.68
C THR A 7 22.90 60.13 17.66
N ARG A 8 21.88 59.38 17.22
CA ARG A 8 21.88 58.01 16.68
C ARG A 8 22.27 56.92 17.70
N SER A 9 21.33 56.05 18.06
CA SER A 9 21.53 54.65 18.52
C SER A 9 20.17 53.91 18.44
N VAL A 10 19.86 53.31 17.28
CA VAL A 10 19.92 51.86 16.94
C VAL A 10 18.73 51.07 17.53
N LEU A 11 17.71 50.84 16.69
CA LEU A 11 16.72 49.78 16.86
C LEU A 11 17.36 48.43 16.50
N ALA A 12 17.34 47.47 17.42
CA ALA A 12 17.64 46.07 17.14
C ALA A 12 16.30 45.29 17.01
N ALA A 13 15.92 44.98 15.78
CA ALA A 13 14.80 44.09 15.47
C ALA A 13 15.34 42.66 15.30
N SER A 14 15.09 41.79 16.28
CA SER A 14 15.43 40.38 16.21
C SER A 14 14.40 39.62 15.38
N LEU A 15 14.69 39.36 14.10
CA LEU A 15 13.95 38.37 13.32
C LEU A 15 14.28 36.96 13.83
N LEU A 16 13.34 36.30 14.49
CA LEU A 16 13.38 34.84 14.64
C LEU A 16 13.12 34.20 13.27
N ALA A 17 14.17 33.70 12.63
CA ALA A 17 14.06 32.83 11.48
C ALA A 17 13.55 31.46 11.96
N VAL A 18 12.27 31.16 11.70
CA VAL A 18 11.75 29.79 11.79
C VAL A 18 12.39 28.98 10.68
N LEU A 19 13.45 28.25 11.01
CA LEU A 19 14.01 27.22 10.14
C LEU A 19 13.03 26.04 10.13
N GLY A 20 12.02 26.12 9.25
CA GLY A 20 11.25 24.94 8.86
C GLY A 20 12.20 23.99 8.13
N SER A 21 12.62 22.91 8.79
CA SER A 21 13.29 21.80 8.12
C SER A 21 12.29 21.16 7.18
N ALA A 22 12.31 21.56 5.91
CA ALA A 22 11.69 20.80 4.84
C ALA A 22 12.46 19.49 4.73
N THR A 23 12.02 18.46 5.45
CA THR A 23 12.44 17.09 5.17
C THR A 23 11.95 16.81 3.76
N ALA A 24 12.88 16.68 2.81
CA ALA A 24 12.55 16.15 1.49
C ALA A 24 11.86 14.80 1.72
N ALA A 25 10.55 14.74 1.49
CA ALA A 25 9.82 13.49 1.48
C ALA A 25 10.47 12.64 0.38
N ASP A 26 11.27 11.66 0.78
CA ASP A 26 11.85 10.69 -0.13
C ASP A 26 10.68 10.09 -0.90
N LYS A 27 10.64 10.30 -2.22
CA LYS A 27 9.52 9.83 -3.05
C LYS A 27 9.40 8.33 -2.88
N VAL A 28 8.25 7.87 -2.38
CA VAL A 28 7.93 6.44 -2.27
C VAL A 28 8.04 5.81 -3.65
N THR A 29 8.69 4.65 -3.72
CA THR A 29 8.81 3.92 -4.99
C THR A 29 7.49 3.18 -5.23
N ILE A 30 6.86 3.38 -6.39
CA ILE A 30 5.59 2.73 -6.73
C ILE A 30 5.90 1.66 -7.77
N LEU A 31 5.54 0.41 -7.48
CA LEU A 31 5.73 -0.73 -8.38
C LEU A 31 4.45 -1.56 -8.47
N SER A 32 4.03 -1.90 -9.69
CA SER A 32 2.92 -2.84 -9.92
C SER A 32 3.18 -4.21 -9.29
N GLU A 33 2.11 -5.02 -9.21
CA GLU A 33 2.16 -6.35 -8.61
C GLU A 33 3.33 -7.18 -9.15
N GLY A 34 4.12 -7.77 -8.23
CA GLY A 34 5.32 -8.55 -8.55
C GLY A 34 6.59 -7.73 -8.83
N GLY A 35 6.50 -6.42 -9.07
CA GLY A 35 7.65 -5.55 -9.37
C GLY A 35 8.67 -5.44 -8.23
N ALA A 36 8.23 -5.61 -6.98
CA ALA A 36 9.10 -5.57 -5.80
C ALA A 36 10.03 -6.79 -5.65
N SER A 37 9.83 -7.86 -6.44
CA SER A 37 10.54 -9.15 -6.30
C SER A 37 12.05 -9.08 -6.58
N SER A 38 12.53 -8.06 -7.27
CA SER A 38 13.96 -7.81 -7.48
C SER A 38 14.67 -7.33 -6.21
N TYR A 39 13.94 -6.70 -5.28
CA TYR A 39 14.46 -6.12 -4.05
C TYR A 39 14.11 -6.95 -2.80
N TRP A 40 12.98 -7.64 -2.86
CA TRP A 40 12.38 -8.31 -1.72
C TRP A 40 12.03 -9.75 -2.04
N ARG A 41 12.25 -10.62 -1.07
CA ARG A 41 11.85 -12.01 -1.09
C ARG A 41 10.89 -12.26 0.07
N ALA A 42 9.72 -12.79 -0.24
CA ALA A 42 8.77 -13.24 0.77
C ALA A 42 9.41 -14.25 1.74
N ILE A 43 9.13 -14.08 3.03
CA ILE A 43 9.45 -15.06 4.07
C ILE A 43 8.30 -16.09 4.08
N PRO A 44 8.51 -17.33 3.58
CA PRO A 44 7.42 -18.23 3.21
C PRO A 44 6.41 -18.50 4.33
N GLU A 45 6.86 -18.66 5.57
CA GLU A 45 6.01 -18.92 6.74
C GLU A 45 5.06 -17.76 7.08
N THR A 46 5.31 -16.57 6.57
CA THR A 46 4.47 -15.39 6.78
C THR A 46 3.46 -15.16 5.66
N ILE A 47 3.64 -15.79 4.50
CA ILE A 47 2.76 -15.64 3.35
C ILE A 47 1.56 -16.56 3.50
N ALA A 48 0.54 -16.08 4.22
CA ALA A 48 -0.75 -16.74 4.31
C ALA A 48 -1.67 -16.29 3.17
N MET A 49 -2.36 -17.24 2.55
CA MET A 49 -3.45 -16.97 1.62
C MET A 49 -4.77 -16.94 2.41
N PRO A 50 -5.62 -15.91 2.25
CA PRO A 50 -6.84 -15.79 3.02
C PRO A 50 -7.84 -16.87 2.63
N ALA A 51 -8.51 -17.44 3.64
CA ALA A 51 -9.62 -18.36 3.41
C ALA A 51 -10.89 -17.61 2.97
N TYR A 52 -11.81 -18.32 2.31
CA TYR A 52 -13.15 -17.82 2.02
C TYR A 52 -13.83 -17.36 3.33
N PRO A 53 -14.32 -16.11 3.43
CA PRO A 53 -14.84 -15.59 4.69
C PRO A 53 -15.99 -16.44 5.23
N GLY A 54 -15.89 -16.86 6.51
CA GLY A 54 -16.89 -17.74 7.13
C GLY A 54 -18.27 -17.10 7.33
N ILE A 55 -18.34 -15.76 7.33
CA ILE A 55 -19.58 -14.99 7.46
C ILE A 55 -20.41 -14.98 6.16
N VAL A 56 -19.78 -15.26 5.01
CA VAL A 56 -20.49 -15.31 3.72
C VAL A 56 -21.19 -16.66 3.61
N ALA A 57 -22.53 -16.62 3.61
CA ALA A 57 -23.37 -17.81 3.55
C ALA A 57 -23.38 -18.46 2.15
N ASP A 58 -23.49 -17.64 1.09
CA ASP A 58 -23.40 -18.12 -0.30
C ASP A 58 -21.94 -18.24 -0.73
N LYS A 59 -21.42 -19.46 -0.74
CA LYS A 59 -20.03 -19.74 -1.16
C LYS A 59 -19.87 -20.06 -2.65
N SER A 60 -20.95 -19.95 -3.42
CA SER A 60 -20.93 -20.27 -4.85
C SER A 60 -20.50 -19.12 -5.75
N GLU A 61 -20.22 -17.94 -5.17
CA GLU A 61 -19.58 -16.84 -5.88
C GLU A 61 -18.06 -16.91 -5.77
N ASP A 62 -17.40 -16.75 -6.92
CA ASP A 62 -15.96 -16.54 -6.99
C ASP A 62 -15.69 -15.04 -6.90
N VAL A 63 -14.76 -14.64 -6.04
CA VAL A 63 -14.44 -13.25 -5.77
C VAL A 63 -12.94 -13.04 -5.88
N CYS A 64 -12.50 -11.89 -6.37
CA CYS A 64 -11.12 -11.44 -6.20
C CYS A 64 -11.07 -10.06 -5.56
N ILE A 65 -9.96 -9.80 -4.87
CA ILE A 65 -9.66 -8.51 -4.23
C ILE A 65 -8.21 -8.14 -4.58
N GLY A 66 -8.02 -6.96 -5.16
CA GLY A 66 -6.72 -6.33 -5.35
C GLY A 66 -6.42 -5.38 -4.20
N VAL A 67 -5.30 -5.60 -3.51
CA VAL A 67 -4.87 -4.84 -2.33
C VAL A 67 -3.59 -4.09 -2.64
N GLY A 68 -3.58 -2.78 -2.37
CA GLY A 68 -2.37 -1.97 -2.28
C GLY A 68 -1.80 -1.99 -0.86
N TYR A 69 -0.48 -2.00 -0.73
CA TYR A 69 0.23 -1.96 0.55
C TYR A 69 1.61 -1.32 0.42
N MET A 70 2.06 -0.68 1.49
CA MET A 70 3.46 -0.29 1.68
C MET A 70 4.27 -1.49 2.13
N LEU A 71 5.42 -1.69 1.51
CA LEU A 71 6.50 -2.55 1.97
C LEU A 71 7.59 -1.65 2.56
N ASP A 72 7.66 -1.64 3.89
CA ASP A 72 8.56 -0.79 4.64
C ASP A 72 10.01 -1.27 4.56
N SER A 73 10.95 -0.40 4.92
CA SER A 73 12.39 -0.68 4.85
C SER A 73 12.86 -1.84 5.75
N ASP A 74 12.04 -2.26 6.71
CA ASP A 74 12.29 -3.42 7.59
C ASP A 74 11.66 -4.72 7.05
N GLY A 75 11.00 -4.66 5.89
CA GLY A 75 10.32 -5.80 5.28
C GLY A 75 8.95 -6.10 5.87
N SER A 76 8.42 -5.23 6.73
CA SER A 76 7.03 -5.28 7.17
C SER A 76 6.09 -4.64 6.15
N THR A 77 4.81 -4.99 6.24
CA THR A 77 3.76 -4.40 5.42
C THR A 77 2.92 -3.41 6.23
N GLY A 78 2.51 -2.32 5.58
CA GLY A 78 1.72 -1.22 6.16
C GLY A 78 0.86 -0.51 5.12
N GLU A 79 0.18 0.57 5.51
CA GLU A 79 -0.62 1.46 4.63
C GLU A 79 -1.44 0.72 3.56
N PHE A 80 -2.54 0.11 4.00
CA PHE A 80 -3.31 -0.79 3.14
C PHE A 80 -4.51 -0.10 2.49
N ALA A 81 -4.80 -0.47 1.24
CA ALA A 81 -5.99 -0.03 0.52
C ALA A 81 -6.59 -1.16 -0.33
N VAL A 82 -7.91 -1.18 -0.45
CA VAL A 82 -8.60 -2.00 -1.47
C VAL A 82 -8.61 -1.19 -2.76
N LEU A 83 -7.94 -1.70 -3.79
CA LEU A 83 -7.78 -1.02 -5.08
C LEU A 83 -8.76 -1.55 -6.12
N ASN A 84 -9.09 -2.84 -6.05
CA ASN A 84 -9.96 -3.50 -7.01
C ASN A 84 -10.75 -4.63 -6.34
N ALA A 85 -11.94 -4.91 -6.87
CA ALA A 85 -12.73 -6.07 -6.50
C ALA A 85 -13.60 -6.49 -7.68
N TRP A 86 -13.84 -7.79 -7.77
CA TRP A 86 -14.74 -8.38 -8.74
C TRP A 86 -15.37 -9.63 -8.16
N GLY A 87 -16.60 -9.92 -8.54
CA GLY A 87 -17.28 -11.17 -8.19
C GLY A 87 -18.03 -11.74 -9.39
N SER A 88 -18.09 -13.08 -9.48
CA SER A 88 -18.73 -13.77 -10.61
C SER A 88 -20.24 -13.50 -10.71
N LYS A 89 -20.87 -13.06 -9.62
CA LYS A 89 -22.29 -12.64 -9.58
C LYS A 89 -22.46 -11.12 -9.42
N THR A 90 -21.37 -10.39 -9.18
CA THR A 90 -21.37 -8.96 -8.84
C THR A 90 -20.34 -8.18 -9.66
N ALA A 91 -20.11 -8.58 -10.91
CA ALA A 91 -19.04 -8.05 -11.76
C ALA A 91 -19.08 -6.52 -12.00
N GLN A 92 -20.23 -5.87 -11.83
CA GLN A 92 -20.41 -4.42 -12.00
C GLN A 92 -20.35 -3.65 -10.67
N ALA A 93 -20.20 -4.33 -9.53
CA ALA A 93 -20.11 -3.68 -8.23
C ALA A 93 -18.79 -2.93 -8.08
N LYS A 94 -18.80 -1.83 -7.32
CA LYS A 94 -17.58 -1.07 -7.02
C LYS A 94 -16.76 -1.80 -5.95
N PRO A 95 -15.43 -1.62 -5.91
CA PRO A 95 -14.60 -2.20 -4.84
C PRO A 95 -15.02 -1.81 -3.42
N THR A 96 -15.67 -0.66 -3.26
CA THR A 96 -16.18 -0.13 -1.99
C THR A 96 -17.57 -0.65 -1.61
N ASP A 97 -18.18 -1.51 -2.43
CA ASP A 97 -19.47 -2.10 -2.11
C ASP A 97 -19.40 -2.99 -0.86
N ALA A 98 -20.43 -2.91 0.00
CA ALA A 98 -20.51 -3.67 1.24
C ALA A 98 -20.43 -5.18 1.02
N HIS A 99 -20.83 -5.67 -0.15
CA HIS A 99 -20.68 -7.06 -0.57
C HIS A 99 -19.23 -7.57 -0.46
N PHE A 100 -18.25 -6.73 -0.85
CA PHE A 100 -16.84 -7.11 -0.85
C PHE A 100 -16.16 -6.94 0.51
N LEU A 101 -16.84 -6.37 1.51
CA LEU A 101 -16.23 -6.06 2.80
C LEU A 101 -15.61 -7.27 3.51
N PRO A 102 -16.28 -8.45 3.60
CA PRO A 102 -15.69 -9.61 4.27
C PRO A 102 -14.45 -10.15 3.54
N PHE A 103 -14.46 -10.12 2.21
CA PHE A 103 -13.33 -10.55 1.39
C PHE A 103 -12.16 -9.60 1.51
N SER A 104 -12.45 -8.30 1.48
CA SER A 104 -11.48 -7.22 1.69
C SER A 104 -10.81 -7.33 3.06
N GLN A 105 -11.58 -7.50 4.13
CA GLN A 105 -11.04 -7.67 5.48
C GLN A 105 -10.11 -8.88 5.59
N ASN A 106 -10.48 -10.02 5.00
CA ASN A 106 -9.64 -11.21 4.98
C ASN A 106 -8.35 -11.00 4.17
N ALA A 107 -8.45 -10.36 3.00
CA ALA A 107 -7.29 -10.04 2.16
C ALA A 107 -6.32 -9.08 2.88
N LEU A 108 -6.83 -7.99 3.45
CA LEU A 108 -6.03 -7.04 4.22
C LEU A 108 -5.35 -7.71 5.43
N ALA A 109 -6.08 -8.53 6.18
CA ALA A 109 -5.54 -9.26 7.31
C ALA A 109 -4.45 -10.27 6.90
N ALA A 110 -4.52 -10.83 5.69
CA ALA A 110 -3.47 -11.69 5.16
C ALA A 110 -2.19 -10.87 4.87
N VAL A 111 -2.30 -9.79 4.09
CA VAL A 111 -1.16 -8.94 3.71
C VAL A 111 -0.48 -8.35 4.93
N GLN A 112 -1.23 -7.92 5.95
CA GLN A 112 -0.70 -7.34 7.18
C GLN A 112 0.29 -8.25 7.92
N ARG A 113 0.19 -9.58 7.74
CA ARG A 113 1.07 -10.56 8.39
C ARG A 113 2.30 -10.90 7.58
N TRP A 114 2.34 -10.52 6.31
CA TRP A 114 3.45 -10.83 5.43
C TRP A 114 4.72 -10.13 5.88
N LYS A 115 5.84 -10.82 5.72
CA LYS A 115 7.18 -10.30 5.93
C LYS A 115 8.07 -10.63 4.75
N PHE A 116 9.02 -9.75 4.50
CA PHE A 116 9.95 -9.86 3.40
C PHE A 116 11.39 -9.67 3.87
N ALA A 117 12.31 -10.43 3.30
CA ALA A 117 13.73 -10.23 3.45
C ALA A 117 14.28 -9.54 2.20
N THR A 118 15.28 -8.68 2.36
CA THR A 118 15.97 -8.05 1.24
C THR A 118 16.72 -9.09 0.41
N THR A 119 16.73 -8.95 -0.92
CA THR A 119 17.50 -9.84 -1.82
C THR A 119 19.00 -9.63 -1.73
N GLY A 120 19.44 -8.42 -1.36
CA GLY A 120 20.84 -8.03 -1.19
C GLY A 120 21.46 -8.35 0.19
N GLY A 121 20.74 -9.07 1.07
CA GLY A 121 21.20 -9.36 2.44
C GLY A 121 20.96 -8.20 3.43
N GLY A 122 21.26 -8.44 4.71
CA GLY A 122 20.85 -7.60 5.85
C GLY A 122 21.39 -6.16 5.90
N SER A 123 22.29 -5.79 4.97
CA SER A 123 22.89 -4.44 4.90
C SER A 123 22.36 -3.59 3.73
N ALA A 124 21.53 -4.16 2.85
CA ALA A 124 20.98 -3.44 1.71
C ALA A 124 19.89 -2.46 2.18
N LYS A 125 20.16 -1.15 2.07
CA LYS A 125 19.15 -0.12 2.32
C LYS A 125 18.16 -0.10 1.16
N VAL A 126 17.01 -0.74 1.33
CA VAL A 126 15.91 -0.69 0.37
C VAL A 126 14.93 0.40 0.81
N LYS A 127 14.56 1.29 -0.12
CA LYS A 127 13.54 2.33 0.15
C LYS A 127 12.16 1.69 0.29
N PRO A 128 11.22 2.32 1.02
CA PRO A 128 9.84 1.87 1.05
C PRO A 128 9.25 1.81 -0.37
N ILE A 129 8.53 0.71 -0.64
CA ILE A 129 7.88 0.46 -1.93
C ILE A 129 6.38 0.34 -1.69
N TYR A 130 5.57 1.17 -2.34
CA TYR A 130 4.14 0.93 -2.44
C TYR A 130 3.88 -0.01 -3.62
N THR A 131 3.25 -1.15 -3.33
CA THR A 131 2.97 -2.19 -4.33
C THR A 131 1.60 -2.83 -4.09
N ALA A 132 1.27 -3.87 -4.83
CA ALA A 132 -0.02 -4.54 -4.75
C ALA A 132 0.08 -6.06 -4.76
N ALA A 133 -0.99 -6.71 -4.31
CA ALA A 133 -1.19 -8.15 -4.39
C ALA A 133 -2.67 -8.46 -4.66
N THR A 134 -2.92 -9.51 -5.44
CA THR A 134 -4.29 -9.92 -5.76
C THR A 134 -4.63 -11.28 -5.14
N PHE A 135 -5.79 -11.33 -4.47
CA PHE A 135 -6.34 -12.52 -3.83
C PHE A 135 -7.56 -13.02 -4.59
N ALA A 136 -7.69 -14.34 -4.70
CA ALA A 136 -8.87 -14.99 -5.25
C ALA A 136 -9.49 -15.90 -4.19
N PHE A 137 -10.82 -15.84 -4.10
CA PHE A 137 -11.66 -16.59 -3.20
C PHE A 137 -12.60 -17.43 -4.05
N SER A 138 -12.45 -18.75 -3.97
CA SER A 138 -13.35 -19.69 -4.63
C SER A 138 -13.51 -20.92 -3.74
N THR A 139 -14.69 -21.52 -3.81
CA THR A 139 -14.92 -22.87 -3.25
C THR A 139 -15.16 -23.92 -4.34
N THR A 140 -15.06 -23.50 -5.61
CA THR A 140 -15.24 -24.38 -6.76
C THR A 140 -14.05 -25.33 -6.89
N GLN A 141 -14.28 -26.60 -6.59
CA GLN A 141 -13.24 -27.63 -6.71
C GLN A 141 -12.82 -27.78 -8.18
N GLY A 142 -11.51 -27.66 -8.44
CA GLY A 142 -10.96 -27.72 -9.80
C GLY A 142 -11.20 -26.48 -10.66
N GLY A 143 -11.74 -25.39 -10.08
CA GLY A 143 -11.87 -24.10 -10.77
C GLY A 143 -10.53 -23.43 -11.05
N ASP A 144 -10.49 -22.60 -12.09
CA ASP A 144 -9.30 -21.83 -12.45
C ASP A 144 -9.16 -20.58 -11.55
N ILE A 145 -8.45 -20.74 -10.43
CA ILE A 145 -8.12 -19.64 -9.52
C ILE A 145 -7.31 -18.53 -10.21
N GLY A 146 -6.52 -18.87 -11.23
CA GLY A 146 -5.75 -17.89 -12.00
C GLY A 146 -6.68 -16.98 -12.80
N ALA A 147 -7.71 -17.54 -13.44
CA ALA A 147 -8.73 -16.77 -14.13
C ALA A 147 -9.51 -15.84 -13.19
N VAL A 148 -9.92 -16.34 -12.01
CA VAL A 148 -10.58 -15.51 -10.98
C VAL A 148 -9.68 -14.35 -10.55
N ARG A 149 -8.42 -14.63 -10.23
CA ARG A 149 -7.43 -13.59 -9.86
C ARG A 149 -7.23 -12.58 -10.98
N GLY A 150 -7.26 -13.03 -12.24
CA GLY A 150 -7.08 -12.21 -13.43
C GLY A 150 -7.96 -10.96 -13.46
N HIS A 151 -9.19 -11.05 -12.95
CA HIS A 151 -10.14 -9.93 -12.91
C HIS A 151 -9.72 -8.77 -12.02
N CYS A 152 -8.86 -9.02 -11.02
CA CYS A 152 -8.45 -8.00 -10.05
C CYS A 152 -6.97 -7.62 -10.13
N THR A 153 -6.22 -8.21 -11.06
CA THR A 153 -4.78 -7.97 -11.23
C THR A 153 -4.47 -6.48 -11.34
N ILE A 154 -3.50 -6.01 -10.56
CA ILE A 154 -3.04 -4.62 -10.59
C ILE A 154 -1.79 -4.52 -11.49
N ALA A 155 -2.03 -4.49 -12.81
CA ALA A 155 -0.97 -4.47 -13.82
C ALA A 155 -0.22 -3.12 -13.89
N ASP A 156 -0.95 -2.01 -13.73
CA ASP A 156 -0.40 -0.66 -13.68
C ASP A 156 -0.90 0.03 -12.41
N LEU A 157 -0.13 -0.07 -11.32
CA LEU A 157 -0.54 0.45 -10.00
C LEU A 157 -0.86 1.96 -10.00
N PRO A 158 -0.09 2.83 -10.68
CA PRO A 158 -0.46 4.23 -10.88
C PRO A 158 -1.91 4.47 -11.29
N ASP A 159 -2.50 3.65 -12.18
CA ASP A 159 -3.89 3.81 -12.63
C ASP A 159 -4.93 3.62 -11.52
N PHE A 160 -4.56 2.97 -10.41
CA PHE A 160 -5.44 2.69 -9.28
C PHE A 160 -5.29 3.67 -8.11
N ILE A 161 -4.26 4.52 -8.10
CA ILE A 161 -3.94 5.42 -6.98
C ILE A 161 -3.82 6.90 -7.37
N ALA A 162 -3.99 7.22 -8.65
CA ALA A 162 -3.98 8.57 -9.18
C ALA A 162 -5.24 9.38 -8.84
#